data_AF-A0A512P938-F1
#
_entry.id   AF-A0A512P938-F1
#
_cell.length_a   1.000
_cell.length_b   1.000
_cell.length_c   1.000
_cell.angle_alpha   90.00
_cell.angle_beta   90.00
_cell.angle_gamma   90.00
#
_symmetry.space_group_name_H-M   'P 1'
#
loop_
_entity.id
_entity.type
_entity.pdbx_description
1 polymer ?
#
loop_
_entity_poly.entity_id
_entity_poly.type
_entity_poly.pdbx_seq_one_letter_code
_entity_poly.pdbx_strand_id
1 'polypeptide(L)'
;MQGKKSIAKLFGLLTIIAGVIFVVAGGVTWGAVASNLKAEQIYVSDDADAFAGQLVDTPWEAFSQAAIINHHAMTATGDRTYAELGAEISTLKDQLTADGASDDEIAENSDVVELTGLRTTVMTASFLRASLFTSVVAFGVAFLVVGLGVVFLIVGWALRSLGISVEGEKAPVAEPVAASV
;
A
#
# COMPACT_ATOMS: atom_id res chain seq x y z
N MET A 1 -28.09 13.44 36.56
CA MET A 1 -27.01 12.61 35.97
C MET A 1 -27.46 11.67 34.85
N GLN A 2 -28.77 11.51 34.55
CA GLN A 2 -29.25 10.60 33.49
C GLN A 2 -28.87 11.02 32.04
N GLY A 3 -28.82 12.32 31.73
CA GLY A 3 -28.47 12.80 30.38
C GLY A 3 -27.06 12.41 29.91
N LYS A 4 -26.05 12.44 30.80
CA LYS A 4 -24.65 12.08 30.45
C LYS A 4 -24.48 10.60 30.11
N LYS A 5 -25.25 9.69 30.73
CA LYS A 5 -25.21 8.24 30.44
C LYS A 5 -25.82 7.89 29.08
N SER A 6 -26.88 8.61 28.67
CA SER A 6 -27.49 8.42 27.34
C SER A 6 -26.55 8.86 26.22
N ILE A 7 -25.88 10.00 26.43
CA ILE A 7 -24.90 10.56 25.50
C ILE A 7 -23.73 9.58 25.28
N ALA A 8 -23.14 9.03 26.34
CA ALA A 8 -22.03 8.07 26.22
C ALA A 8 -22.40 6.80 25.43
N LYS A 9 -23.62 6.28 25.64
CA LYS A 9 -24.12 5.10 24.90
C LYS A 9 -24.35 5.39 23.42
N LEU A 10 -24.84 6.59 23.09
CA LEU A 10 -25.00 7.03 21.70
C LEU A 10 -23.65 7.18 21.00
N PHE A 11 -22.69 7.87 21.62
CA PHE A 11 -21.35 8.04 21.06
C PHE A 11 -20.64 6.69 20.88
N GLY A 12 -20.70 5.79 21.86
CA GLY A 12 -20.12 4.45 21.72
C GLY A 12 -20.72 3.65 20.57
N LEU A 13 -22.05 3.73 20.37
CA LEU A 13 -22.71 3.08 19.23
C LEU A 13 -22.24 3.67 17.89
N LEU A 14 -22.17 5.00 17.78
CA LEU A 14 -21.70 5.67 16.56
C LEU A 14 -20.25 5.31 16.24
N THR A 15 -19.37 5.24 17.25
CA THR A 15 -17.97 4.83 17.06
C THR A 15 -17.87 3.39 16.57
N ILE A 16 -18.68 2.46 17.12
CA ILE A 16 -18.73 1.07 16.63
C ILE A 16 -19.16 1.03 15.16
N ILE A 17 -20.23 1.76 14.80
CA ILE A 17 -20.73 1.82 13.42
C ILE A 17 -19.64 2.34 12.48
N ALA A 18 -18.96 3.43 12.85
CA ALA A 18 -17.84 3.96 12.08
C ALA A 18 -16.71 2.92 11.93
N GLY A 19 -16.38 2.18 13.00
CA GLY A 19 -15.41 1.10 12.95
C GLY A 19 -15.79 -0.03 11.98
N VAL A 20 -17.04 -0.48 12.01
CA VAL A 20 -17.55 -1.48 11.05
C VAL A 20 -17.43 -0.96 9.62
N ILE A 21 -17.84 0.28 9.37
CA ILE A 21 -17.75 0.89 8.03
C ILE A 21 -16.31 0.89 7.54
N PHE A 22 -15.34 1.23 8.39
CA PHE A 22 -13.93 1.29 8.02
C PHE A 22 -13.37 -0.11 7.71
N VAL A 23 -13.68 -1.11 8.54
CA VAL A 23 -13.28 -2.50 8.28
C VAL A 23 -13.83 -2.99 6.94
N VAL A 24 -15.11 -2.75 6.67
CA VAL A 24 -15.74 -3.16 5.40
C VAL A 24 -15.14 -2.40 4.22
N ALA A 25 -14.99 -1.08 4.31
CA ALA A 25 -14.43 -0.27 3.24
C ALA A 25 -12.99 -0.66 2.91
N GLY A 26 -12.15 -0.89 3.94
CA GLY A 26 -10.78 -1.37 3.75
C GLY A 26 -10.73 -2.76 3.12
N GLY A 27 -11.57 -3.69 3.57
CA GLY A 27 -11.66 -5.04 2.98
C GLY A 27 -12.12 -5.03 1.51
N VAL A 28 -13.12 -4.20 1.18
CA VAL A 28 -13.58 -4.01 -0.22
C VAL A 28 -12.47 -3.42 -1.08
N THR A 29 -11.74 -2.42 -0.56
CA THR A 29 -10.62 -1.79 -1.28
C THR A 29 -9.51 -2.79 -1.54
N TRP A 30 -9.13 -3.61 -0.55
CA TRP A 30 -8.15 -4.68 -0.72
C TRP A 30 -8.57 -5.65 -1.81
N GLY A 31 -9.81 -6.14 -1.77
CA GLY A 31 -10.34 -7.06 -2.79
C GLY A 31 -10.35 -6.46 -4.19
N ALA A 32 -10.68 -5.17 -4.32
CA ALA A 32 -10.65 -4.46 -5.60
C ALA A 32 -9.22 -4.36 -6.15
N VAL A 33 -8.22 -4.01 -5.34
CA VAL A 33 -6.82 -3.93 -5.78
C VAL A 33 -6.32 -5.31 -6.22
N ALA A 34 -6.57 -6.35 -5.42
CA ALA A 34 -6.21 -7.73 -5.77
C ALA A 34 -6.87 -8.18 -7.09
N SER A 35 -8.13 -7.85 -7.29
CA SER A 35 -8.84 -8.17 -8.54
C SER A 35 -8.25 -7.46 -9.76
N ASN A 36 -7.81 -6.21 -9.61
CA ASN A 36 -7.17 -5.47 -10.71
C ASN A 36 -5.81 -6.09 -11.04
N LEU A 37 -4.97 -6.38 -10.04
CA LEU A 37 -3.66 -7.02 -10.27
C LEU A 37 -3.80 -8.39 -10.93
N LYS A 38 -4.72 -9.22 -10.43
CA LYS A 38 -5.01 -10.53 -11.00
C LYS A 38 -5.40 -10.46 -12.48
N ALA A 39 -6.11 -9.42 -12.89
CA ALA A 39 -6.54 -9.23 -14.28
C ALA A 39 -5.37 -8.95 -15.23
N GLU A 40 -4.27 -8.34 -14.74
CA GLU A 40 -3.09 -8.00 -15.53
C GLU A 40 -2.23 -9.23 -15.90
N GLN A 41 -2.46 -10.40 -15.27
CA GLN A 41 -1.73 -11.65 -15.54
C GLN A 41 -0.20 -11.49 -15.48
N ILE A 42 0.27 -10.68 -14.54
CA ILE A 42 1.70 -10.50 -14.27
C ILE A 42 2.15 -11.64 -13.36
N TYR A 43 3.23 -12.31 -13.73
CA TYR A 43 3.87 -13.34 -12.92
C TYR A 43 5.20 -12.84 -12.39
N VAL A 44 5.56 -13.24 -11.18
CA VAL A 44 6.87 -12.99 -10.63
C VAL A 44 7.90 -13.78 -11.45
N SER A 45 9.00 -13.14 -11.83
CA SER A 45 10.07 -13.77 -12.60
C SER A 45 10.60 -15.04 -11.93
N ASP A 46 10.95 -16.04 -12.73
CA ASP A 46 11.41 -17.36 -12.24
C ASP A 46 12.73 -17.29 -11.45
N ASP A 47 13.52 -16.24 -11.69
CA ASP A 47 14.79 -15.97 -11.02
C ASP A 47 14.67 -14.99 -9.84
N ALA A 48 13.45 -14.67 -9.40
CA ALA A 48 13.23 -13.87 -8.21
C ALA A 48 13.53 -14.66 -6.91
N ASP A 49 14.08 -13.98 -5.90
CA ASP A 49 14.40 -14.57 -4.60
C ASP A 49 13.18 -15.15 -3.86
N ALA A 50 11.98 -14.60 -4.12
CA ALA A 50 10.75 -14.99 -3.48
C ALA A 50 9.57 -14.95 -4.45
N PHE A 51 8.61 -15.86 -4.26
CA PHE A 51 7.36 -15.94 -5.02
C PHE A 51 7.53 -16.18 -6.52
N ALA A 52 8.70 -16.67 -6.98
CA ALA A 52 8.98 -17.01 -8.37
C ALA A 52 7.86 -17.85 -9.00
N GLY A 53 7.41 -17.44 -10.20
CA GLY A 53 6.34 -18.09 -10.95
C GLY A 53 4.93 -17.90 -10.37
N GLN A 54 4.77 -17.21 -9.23
CA GLN A 54 3.44 -16.91 -8.68
C GLN A 54 2.80 -15.73 -9.41
N LEU A 55 1.47 -15.74 -9.45
CA LEU A 55 0.69 -14.64 -9.99
C LEU A 55 0.78 -13.44 -9.04
N VAL A 56 0.97 -12.25 -9.59
CA VAL A 56 0.95 -11.00 -8.85
C VAL A 56 -0.50 -10.62 -8.57
N ASP A 57 -1.03 -11.00 -7.40
CA ASP A 57 -2.35 -10.58 -6.93
C ASP A 57 -2.39 -10.09 -5.47
N THR A 58 -1.25 -10.08 -4.79
CA THR A 58 -1.10 -9.53 -3.44
C THR A 58 0.14 -8.63 -3.33
N PRO A 59 0.35 -7.88 -2.21
CA PRO A 59 1.43 -6.90 -2.14
C PRO A 59 2.83 -7.51 -2.14
N TRP A 60 3.00 -8.75 -1.68
CA TRP A 60 4.34 -9.35 -1.57
C TRP A 60 4.87 -9.80 -2.94
N GLU A 61 4.02 -10.41 -3.77
CA GLU A 61 4.36 -10.78 -5.15
C GLU A 61 4.60 -9.52 -5.99
N ALA A 62 3.77 -8.48 -5.83
CA ALA A 62 3.95 -7.21 -6.52
C ALA A 62 5.28 -6.55 -6.15
N PHE A 63 5.65 -6.57 -4.86
CA PHE A 63 6.94 -6.08 -4.40
C PHE A 63 8.10 -6.90 -4.97
N SER A 64 8.01 -8.23 -4.92
CA SER A 64 9.04 -9.15 -5.44
C SER A 64 9.27 -8.91 -6.94
N GLN A 65 8.19 -8.83 -7.72
CA GLN A 65 8.27 -8.56 -9.15
C GLN A 65 8.87 -7.16 -9.44
N ALA A 66 8.49 -6.14 -8.67
CA ALA A 66 9.08 -4.81 -8.82
C ALA A 66 10.58 -4.78 -8.45
N ALA A 67 11.01 -5.62 -7.52
CA ALA A 67 12.41 -5.74 -7.12
C ALA A 67 13.25 -6.44 -8.22
N ILE A 68 12.78 -7.57 -8.76
CA ILE A 68 13.51 -8.31 -9.79
C ILE A 68 13.59 -7.53 -11.12
N ILE A 69 12.54 -6.77 -11.48
CA ILE A 69 12.60 -5.85 -12.64
C ILE A 69 13.71 -4.81 -12.45
N ASN A 70 13.91 -4.27 -11.24
CA ASN A 70 15.01 -3.35 -10.98
C ASN A 70 16.36 -4.03 -11.18
N HIS A 71 16.50 -5.25 -10.66
CA HIS A 71 17.73 -6.02 -10.77
C HIS A 71 18.10 -6.26 -12.24
N HIS A 72 17.14 -6.71 -13.08
CA HIS A 72 17.37 -6.88 -14.52
C HIS A 72 17.72 -5.57 -15.22
N ALA A 73 17.02 -4.48 -14.89
CA ALA A 73 17.29 -3.17 -15.48
C ALA A 73 18.70 -2.67 -15.15
N MET A 74 19.13 -2.77 -13.87
CA MET A 74 20.46 -2.34 -13.46
C MET A 74 21.57 -3.26 -14.01
N THR A 75 21.32 -4.56 -14.06
CA THR A 75 22.25 -5.52 -14.67
C THR A 75 22.44 -5.22 -16.15
N ALA A 76 21.35 -4.95 -16.87
CA ALA A 76 21.40 -4.65 -18.30
C ALA A 76 22.16 -3.34 -18.61
N THR A 77 22.16 -2.39 -17.68
CA THR A 77 22.82 -1.09 -17.90
C THR A 77 24.22 -1.00 -17.31
N GLY A 78 24.70 -2.01 -16.60
CA GLY A 78 25.95 -1.91 -15.84
C GLY A 78 25.84 -0.89 -14.71
N ASP A 79 24.74 -0.96 -13.96
CA ASP A 79 24.38 -0.11 -12.81
C ASP A 79 24.14 1.38 -13.12
N ARG A 80 24.01 1.74 -14.40
CA ARG A 80 23.69 3.11 -14.81
C ARG A 80 22.19 3.39 -14.73
N THR A 81 21.85 4.54 -14.15
CA THR A 81 20.49 5.07 -14.06
C THR A 81 20.02 5.70 -15.37
N TYR A 82 18.71 5.95 -15.47
CA TYR A 82 18.12 6.66 -16.62
C TYR A 82 18.77 8.01 -16.93
N ALA A 83 19.18 8.74 -15.89
CA ALA A 83 19.82 10.06 -16.03
C ALA A 83 21.27 9.93 -16.50
N GLU A 84 22.02 8.96 -15.96
CA GLU A 84 23.42 8.69 -16.35
C GLU A 84 23.50 8.23 -17.81
N LEU A 85 22.63 7.32 -18.24
CA LEU A 85 22.54 6.93 -19.65
C LEU A 85 22.24 8.13 -20.56
N GLY A 86 21.38 9.05 -20.11
CA GLY A 86 21.10 10.29 -20.85
C GLY A 86 22.32 11.19 -20.98
N ALA A 87 23.10 11.34 -19.92
CA ALA A 87 24.33 12.13 -19.92
C ALA A 87 25.42 11.52 -20.82
N GLU A 88 25.56 10.19 -20.80
CA GLU A 88 26.49 9.46 -21.65
C GLU A 88 26.13 9.58 -23.13
N ILE A 89 24.85 9.42 -23.47
CA ILE A 89 24.36 9.64 -24.85
C ILE A 89 24.70 11.06 -25.31
N SER A 90 24.43 12.09 -24.48
CA SER A 90 24.74 13.47 -24.83
C SER A 90 26.25 13.66 -25.08
N THR A 91 27.07 13.15 -24.17
CA THR A 91 28.54 13.25 -24.26
C THR A 91 29.08 12.56 -25.50
N LEU A 92 28.57 11.37 -25.82
CA LEU A 92 28.96 10.64 -27.02
C LEU A 92 28.57 11.38 -28.30
N LYS A 93 27.37 11.97 -28.36
CA LYS A 93 26.95 12.80 -29.49
C LYS A 93 27.83 14.03 -29.67
N ASP A 94 28.20 14.70 -28.58
CA ASP A 94 29.09 15.86 -28.61
C ASP A 94 30.48 15.48 -29.14
N GLN A 95 31.01 14.32 -28.73
CA GLN A 95 32.29 13.78 -29.22
C GLN A 95 32.23 13.47 -30.73
N LEU A 96 31.21 12.74 -31.18
CA LEU A 96 31.04 12.41 -32.59
C LEU A 96 30.89 13.66 -33.47
N THR A 97 30.17 14.67 -32.96
CA THR A 97 30.04 15.97 -33.65
C THR A 97 31.39 16.68 -33.74
N ALA A 98 32.20 16.67 -32.67
CA ALA A 98 33.54 17.25 -32.69
C ALA A 98 34.49 16.51 -33.65
N ASP A 99 34.28 15.21 -33.84
CA ASP A 99 35.00 14.36 -34.81
C ASP A 99 34.49 14.55 -36.26
N GLY A 100 33.48 15.40 -36.48
CA GLY A 100 32.98 15.78 -37.79
C GLY A 100 31.85 14.91 -38.34
N ALA A 101 31.27 14.02 -37.52
CA ALA A 101 30.09 13.25 -37.92
C ALA A 101 28.88 14.18 -38.10
N SER A 102 28.06 13.88 -39.11
CA SER A 102 26.77 14.53 -39.34
C SER A 102 25.68 13.97 -38.40
N ASP A 103 24.58 14.71 -38.27
CA ASP A 103 23.43 14.29 -37.43
C ASP A 103 22.88 12.91 -37.84
N ASP A 104 22.86 12.61 -39.15
CA ASP A 104 22.39 11.33 -39.70
C ASP A 104 23.35 10.19 -39.31
N GLU A 105 24.67 10.41 -39.38
CA GLU A 105 25.68 9.42 -38.96
C GLU A 105 25.65 9.17 -37.46
N ILE A 106 25.42 10.21 -36.65
CA ILE A 106 25.28 10.09 -35.19
C ILE A 106 24.01 9.30 -34.84
N ALA A 107 22.92 9.49 -35.59
CA ALA A 107 21.67 8.76 -35.37
C ALA A 107 21.81 7.26 -35.69
N GLU A 108 22.66 6.89 -36.64
CA GLU A 108 22.92 5.51 -37.03
C GLU A 108 24.10 4.86 -36.28
N ASN A 109 24.82 5.63 -35.45
CA ASN A 109 25.93 5.13 -34.65
C ASN A 109 25.48 4.02 -33.68
N SER A 110 26.15 2.86 -33.73
CA SER A 110 25.80 1.67 -32.96
C SER A 110 25.68 1.93 -31.46
N ASP A 111 26.61 2.71 -30.91
CA ASP A 111 26.75 2.93 -29.48
C ASP A 111 25.66 3.90 -28.99
N VAL A 112 25.35 4.92 -29.80
CA VAL A 112 24.22 5.84 -29.54
C VAL A 112 22.89 5.08 -29.56
N VAL A 113 22.70 4.19 -30.54
CA VAL A 113 21.48 3.36 -30.65
C VAL A 113 21.37 2.41 -29.46
N GLU A 114 22.45 1.73 -29.07
CA GLU A 114 22.48 0.82 -27.93
C GLU A 114 22.14 1.55 -26.62
N LEU A 115 22.85 2.64 -26.30
CA LEU A 115 22.60 3.42 -25.08
C LEU A 115 21.17 3.98 -25.04
N THR A 116 20.63 4.40 -26.19
CA THR A 116 19.24 4.85 -26.29
C THR A 116 18.24 3.70 -26.05
N GLY A 117 18.54 2.50 -26.54
CA GLY A 117 17.77 1.29 -26.26
C GLY A 117 17.77 0.91 -24.77
N LEU A 118 18.95 0.94 -24.13
CA LEU A 118 19.09 0.72 -22.69
C LEU A 118 18.31 1.76 -21.87
N ARG A 119 18.41 3.03 -22.24
CA ARG A 119 17.66 4.12 -21.60
C ARG A 119 16.15 3.91 -21.69
N THR A 120 15.67 3.45 -22.84
CA THR A 120 14.25 3.10 -23.05
C THR A 120 13.84 1.92 -22.17
N THR A 121 14.70 0.91 -22.04
CA THR A 121 14.47 -0.26 -21.17
C THR A 121 14.33 0.16 -19.70
N VAL A 122 15.23 1.00 -19.19
CA VAL A 122 15.14 1.52 -17.80
C VAL A 122 13.90 2.38 -17.59
N MET A 123 13.50 3.17 -18.59
CA MET A 123 12.28 3.96 -18.53
C MET A 123 11.06 3.04 -18.33
N THR A 124 10.92 2.03 -19.18
CA THR A 124 9.84 1.04 -19.08
C THR A 124 9.89 0.29 -17.74
N ALA A 125 11.06 -0.16 -17.32
CA ALA A 125 11.24 -0.81 -16.02
C ALA A 125 10.78 0.08 -14.86
N SER A 126 11.11 1.37 -14.90
CA SER A 126 10.70 2.35 -13.88
C SER A 126 9.18 2.53 -13.85
N PHE A 127 8.53 2.56 -15.02
CA PHE A 127 7.07 2.65 -15.10
C PHE A 127 6.37 1.42 -14.54
N LEU A 128 6.81 0.21 -14.93
CA LEU A 128 6.24 -1.04 -14.42
C LEU A 128 6.43 -1.15 -12.90
N ARG A 129 7.60 -0.77 -12.40
CA ARG A 129 7.84 -0.77 -10.95
C ARG A 129 6.99 0.26 -10.23
N ALA A 130 6.83 1.45 -10.77
CA ALA A 130 6.00 2.47 -10.17
C ALA A 130 4.53 2.02 -10.09
N SER A 131 4.00 1.38 -11.13
CA SER A 131 2.63 0.86 -11.10
C SER A 131 2.48 -0.28 -10.08
N LEU A 132 3.44 -1.21 -10.01
CA LEU A 132 3.46 -2.28 -9.00
C LEU A 132 3.61 -1.73 -7.57
N PHE A 133 4.47 -0.76 -7.32
CA PHE A 133 4.56 -0.15 -5.99
C PHE A 133 3.34 0.69 -5.63
N THR A 134 2.66 1.30 -6.62
CA THR A 134 1.40 1.99 -6.38
C THR A 134 0.32 1.01 -5.86
N SER A 135 0.29 -0.23 -6.37
CA SER A 135 -0.63 -1.25 -5.84
C SER A 135 -0.22 -1.74 -4.45
N VAL A 136 1.08 -1.92 -4.17
CA VAL A 136 1.60 -2.24 -2.82
C VAL A 136 1.17 -1.17 -1.80
N VAL A 137 1.30 0.11 -2.16
CA VAL A 137 0.85 1.22 -1.32
C VAL A 137 -0.67 1.19 -1.14
N ALA A 138 -1.45 0.88 -2.18
CA ALA A 138 -2.90 0.76 -2.09
C ALA A 138 -3.34 -0.34 -1.11
N PHE A 139 -2.67 -1.50 -1.12
CA PHE A 139 -2.86 -2.55 -0.11
C PHE A 139 -2.51 -2.07 1.29
N GLY A 140 -1.37 -1.39 1.46
CA GLY A 140 -0.96 -0.81 2.74
C GLY A 140 -1.99 0.17 3.31
N VAL A 141 -2.55 1.04 2.46
CA VAL A 141 -3.62 1.98 2.85
C VAL A 141 -4.90 1.22 3.21
N ALA A 142 -5.31 0.22 2.42
CA ALA A 142 -6.48 -0.60 2.73
C ALA A 142 -6.34 -1.29 4.09
N PHE A 143 -5.17 -1.85 4.38
CA PHE A 143 -4.85 -2.45 5.68
C PHE A 143 -4.92 -1.44 6.83
N LEU A 144 -4.37 -0.24 6.64
CA LEU A 144 -4.45 0.84 7.63
C LEU A 144 -5.89 1.24 7.93
N VAL A 145 -6.75 1.32 6.91
CA VAL A 145 -8.18 1.62 7.08
C VAL A 145 -8.88 0.54 7.89
N VAL A 146 -8.60 -0.75 7.61
CA VAL A 146 -9.10 -1.85 8.43
C VAL A 146 -8.61 -1.74 9.88
N GLY A 147 -7.31 -1.51 10.08
CA GLY A 147 -6.70 -1.37 11.40
C GLY A 147 -7.34 -0.24 12.21
N LEU A 148 -7.59 0.92 11.58
CA LEU A 148 -8.29 2.03 12.22
C LEU A 148 -9.75 1.67 12.57
N GLY A 149 -10.42 0.92 11.69
CA GLY A 149 -11.76 0.39 11.96
C GLY A 149 -11.77 -0.51 13.20
N VAL A 150 -10.79 -1.40 13.35
CA VAL A 150 -10.63 -2.26 14.54
C VAL A 150 -10.40 -1.42 15.80
N VAL A 151 -9.57 -0.39 15.73
CA VAL A 151 -9.36 0.53 16.87
C VAL A 151 -10.67 1.19 17.28
N PHE A 152 -11.49 1.65 16.32
CA PHE A 152 -12.80 2.23 16.62
C PHE A 152 -13.78 1.23 17.23
N LEU A 153 -13.75 -0.03 16.80
CA LEU A 153 -14.54 -1.09 17.42
C LEU A 153 -14.16 -1.30 18.89
N ILE A 154 -12.86 -1.36 19.19
CA ILE A 154 -12.34 -1.52 20.55
C ILE A 154 -12.73 -0.32 21.42
N VAL A 155 -12.51 0.90 20.93
CA VAL A 155 -12.84 2.14 21.65
C VAL A 155 -14.35 2.26 21.88
N GLY A 156 -15.16 2.01 20.85
CA GLY A 156 -16.62 2.06 20.95
C GLY A 156 -17.18 1.01 21.92
N TRP A 157 -16.58 -0.19 21.93
CA TRP A 157 -16.89 -1.23 22.92
C TRP A 157 -16.54 -0.78 24.35
N ALA A 158 -15.37 -0.18 24.56
CA ALA A 158 -14.94 0.33 25.87
C ALA A 158 -15.84 1.48 26.37
N LEU A 159 -16.25 2.40 25.50
CA LEU A 159 -17.19 3.48 25.86
C LEU A 159 -18.56 2.92 26.30
N ARG A 160 -19.00 1.83 25.66
CA ARG A 160 -20.26 1.17 26.00
C ARG A 160 -20.17 0.39 27.31
N SER A 161 -19.05 -0.29 27.58
CA SER A 161 -18.86 -1.07 28.81
C SER A 161 -18.79 -0.18 30.05
N LEU A 162 -18.15 0.99 29.98
CA LEU A 162 -18.09 1.97 31.08
C LEU A 162 -19.46 2.62 31.41
N GLY A 163 -20.39 2.64 30.45
CA GLY A 163 -21.75 3.15 30.65
C GLY A 163 -22.71 2.18 31.38
N ILE A 164 -22.27 0.95 31.68
CA ILE A 164 -23.09 -0.13 32.23
C ILE A 164 -22.87 -0.32 33.76
N SER A 165 -21.78 0.16 34.35
CA SER A 165 -21.38 -0.19 35.74
C SER A 165 -21.94 0.66 36.89
N VAL A 166 -23.24 1.03 36.92
CA VAL A 166 -23.80 1.81 38.08
C VAL A 166 -25.11 1.27 38.66
N GLU A 167 -25.59 0.10 38.25
CA GLU A 167 -26.84 -0.46 38.78
C GLU A 167 -26.57 -1.76 39.55
N GLY A 168 -25.73 -1.69 40.59
CA GLY A 168 -25.22 -2.89 41.26
C GLY A 168 -24.84 -2.71 42.72
N GLU A 169 -25.46 -1.78 43.45
CA GLU A 169 -25.43 -1.84 44.91
C GLU A 169 -26.84 -1.61 45.45
N LYS A 170 -27.67 -2.67 45.42
CA LYS A 170 -28.84 -2.74 46.29
C LYS A 170 -28.31 -2.85 47.72
N ALA A 171 -28.40 -1.74 48.45
CA ALA A 171 -28.21 -1.71 49.89
C ALA A 171 -29.15 -2.73 50.57
N PRO A 172 -28.73 -3.36 51.67
CA PRO A 172 -29.43 -4.47 52.30
C PRO A 172 -30.82 -4.05 52.79
N VAL A 173 -31.79 -4.94 52.58
CA VAL A 173 -33.15 -4.87 53.10
C VAL A 173 -33.07 -4.84 54.63
N ALA A 174 -33.39 -3.70 55.24
CA ALA A 174 -33.64 -3.64 56.68
C ALA A 174 -35.02 -4.24 56.95
N GLU A 175 -35.06 -5.33 57.72
CA GLU A 175 -36.28 -5.98 58.20
C GLU A 175 -37.10 -5.09 59.14
N PRO A 176 -38.42 -5.33 59.27
CA PRO A 176 -39.32 -4.47 60.03
C PRO A 176 -39.25 -4.81 61.52
N VAL A 177 -38.94 -3.83 62.37
CA VAL A 177 -39.17 -3.96 63.82
C VAL A 177 -40.60 -3.51 64.11
N ALA A 178 -41.48 -4.48 64.34
CA ALA A 178 -42.81 -4.25 64.88
C ALA A 178 -42.76 -4.00 66.40
N ALA A 179 -43.39 -2.88 66.79
CA ALA A 179 -44.11 -2.52 68.02
C ALA A 179 -43.78 -3.16 69.40
N SER A 180 -43.56 -2.28 70.39
CA SER A 180 -44.10 -2.28 71.78
C SER A 180 -43.45 -1.08 72.52
N VAL A 181 -44.06 -0.15 73.26
CA VAL A 181 -45.36 0.07 73.93
C VAL A 181 -45.61 1.57 73.94
#